data_AF-A0ABD1QYS9-F1
#
_entry.id   AF-A0ABD1QYS9-F1
#
_cell.length_a   1.000
_cell.length_b   1.000
_cell.length_c   1.000
_cell.angle_alpha   90.00
_cell.angle_beta   90.00
_cell.angle_gamma   90.00
#
_symmetry.space_group_name_H-M   'P 1'
#
loop_
_entity.id
_entity.type
_entity.pdbx_description
1 polymer ?
#
loop_
_entity_poly.entity_id
_entity_poly.type
_entity_poly.pdbx_seq_one_letter_code
_entity_poly.pdbx_strand_id
1 'polypeptide(L)'
;MKYGDILSQLSDFPAIDFSGDKRVHCFPEAIVGLRIHDELTVDSSLMEGNKTIRDFRDLLDRAYWPRIRGLIREEEEDQAQSNMEKSALSPSSNNLIETIKEKQESNRPKLVIVSRNGSRAITNEDLLVKMAEDIGFVVEILRPQRTTELAKTYRVLNSSDVMIGVHGAAMTHFLFMKPGSVFIQVIPLGTDWAAETYYGEPAVKFGLRYIGYKILPKESSLYDDYDKNDPILIDPQSVNDKGWEFTKKIYLDRQTVRLNLGRFRKRLLRVYYYSIAQKKKSLHGQSL
;
A
#
# COMPACT_ATOMS: atom_id res chain seq x y z
N MET A 1 5.83 6.37 19.70
CA MET A 1 5.27 5.02 19.43
C MET A 1 4.67 4.97 18.03
N LYS A 2 4.91 3.89 17.25
CA LYS A 2 4.50 3.79 15.83
C LYS A 2 2.99 3.93 15.57
N TYR A 3 2.16 3.41 16.48
CA TYR A 3 0.69 3.40 16.37
C TYR A 3 0.02 4.49 17.23
N GLY A 4 0.78 5.48 17.70
CA GLY A 4 0.30 6.51 18.64
C GLY A 4 -0.93 7.25 18.15
N ASP A 5 -0.92 7.67 16.87
CA ASP A 5 -2.03 8.42 16.27
C ASP A 5 -3.35 7.64 16.32
N ILE A 6 -3.33 6.34 15.97
CA ILE A 6 -4.52 5.48 16.01
C ILE A 6 -4.95 5.23 17.45
N LEU A 7 -4.02 4.87 18.34
CA LEU A 7 -4.35 4.51 19.72
C LEU A 7 -4.97 5.69 20.48
N SER A 8 -4.58 6.93 20.15
CA SER A 8 -5.19 8.15 20.69
C SER A 8 -6.67 8.33 20.33
N GLN A 9 -7.16 7.65 19.28
CA GLN A 9 -8.57 7.68 18.89
C GLN A 9 -9.40 6.61 19.59
N LEU A 10 -8.76 5.65 20.28
CA LEU A 10 -9.40 4.50 20.91
C LEU A 10 -9.52 4.64 22.43
N SER A 11 -8.77 5.55 23.04
CA SER A 11 -8.77 5.77 24.49
C SER A 11 -8.45 7.22 24.82
N ASP A 12 -9.11 7.76 25.85
CA ASP A 12 -8.78 9.06 26.44
C ASP A 12 -7.48 9.00 27.28
N PHE A 13 -6.96 7.79 27.54
CA PHE A 13 -5.74 7.58 28.30
C PHE A 13 -4.52 7.47 27.38
N PRO A 14 -3.36 8.00 27.81
CA PRO A 14 -2.13 7.88 27.04
C PRO A 14 -1.70 6.41 26.94
N ALA A 15 -1.29 6.01 25.73
CA ALA A 15 -0.73 4.69 25.52
C ALA A 15 0.59 4.51 26.30
N ILE A 16 0.73 3.36 26.96
CA ILE A 16 1.91 3.01 27.75
C ILE A 16 2.91 2.30 26.84
N ASP A 17 4.12 2.85 26.73
CA ASP A 17 5.23 2.25 25.97
C ASP A 17 6.09 1.39 26.89
N PHE A 18 5.90 0.07 26.81
CA PHE A 18 6.64 -0.90 27.63
C PHE A 18 8.11 -1.10 27.20
N SER A 19 8.58 -0.50 26.09
CA SER A 19 9.97 -0.70 25.64
C SER A 19 11.02 -0.16 26.61
N GLY A 20 10.66 0.86 27.40
CA GLY A 20 11.51 1.45 28.44
C GLY A 20 10.93 1.40 29.85
N ASP A 21 9.68 0.93 30.01
CA ASP A 21 9.01 0.92 31.31
C ASP A 21 9.15 -0.43 32.02
N LYS A 22 9.97 -0.46 33.09
CA LYS A 22 10.24 -1.66 33.89
C LYS A 22 9.33 -1.78 35.13
N ARG A 23 8.35 -0.89 35.29
CA ARG A 23 7.45 -0.91 36.44
C ARG A 23 6.40 -2.01 36.26
N VAL A 24 5.88 -2.50 37.39
CA VAL A 24 4.69 -3.34 37.39
C VAL A 24 3.47 -2.43 37.27
N HIS A 25 2.66 -2.65 36.24
CA HIS A 25 1.40 -1.95 36.06
C HIS A 25 0.26 -2.84 36.51
N CYS A 26 -0.45 -2.44 37.55
CA CYS A 26 -1.63 -3.14 38.05
C CYS A 26 -2.89 -2.43 37.54
N PHE A 27 -3.70 -3.14 36.77
CA PHE A 27 -5.00 -2.63 36.30
C PHE A 27 -6.13 -3.41 36.99
N PRO A 28 -7.18 -2.72 37.47
CA PRO A 28 -8.32 -3.39 38.13
C PRO A 28 -9.17 -4.20 37.16
N GLU A 29 -9.11 -3.90 35.85
CA GLU A 29 -9.88 -4.53 34.79
C GLU A 29 -9.06 -4.60 33.50
N ALA A 30 -9.38 -5.59 32.65
CA ALA A 30 -8.86 -5.69 31.29
C ALA A 30 -10.01 -6.00 30.32
N ILE A 31 -10.04 -5.30 29.19
CA ILE A 31 -10.97 -5.59 28.09
C ILE A 31 -10.23 -6.44 27.05
N VAL A 32 -10.75 -7.62 26.75
CA VAL A 32 -10.17 -8.55 25.77
C VAL A 32 -11.15 -8.77 24.63
N GLY A 33 -10.73 -8.41 23.41
CA GLY A 33 -11.48 -8.71 22.20
C GLY A 33 -11.26 -10.15 21.73
N LEU A 34 -12.29 -10.98 21.77
CA LEU A 34 -12.26 -12.38 21.31
C LEU A 34 -12.95 -12.60 19.95
N ARG A 35 -13.54 -11.55 19.38
CA ARG A 35 -14.33 -11.62 18.14
C ARG A 35 -13.48 -11.18 16.95
N ILE A 36 -13.54 -11.97 15.90
CA ILE A 36 -13.00 -11.67 14.56
C ILE A 36 -14.12 -11.93 13.56
N HIS A 37 -14.31 -11.02 12.60
CA HIS A 37 -15.31 -11.21 11.54
C HIS A 37 -14.75 -12.01 10.37
N ASP A 38 -13.54 -11.68 9.95
CA ASP A 38 -12.74 -12.36 8.94
C ASP A 38 -11.35 -11.68 8.91
N GLU A 39 -10.49 -12.07 7.97
CA GLU A 39 -9.24 -11.37 7.68
C GLU A 39 -9.50 -9.93 7.20
N LEU A 40 -9.04 -8.93 7.97
CA LEU A 40 -9.07 -7.50 7.62
C LEU A 40 -10.44 -6.96 7.16
N THR A 41 -11.54 -7.51 7.65
CA THR A 41 -12.89 -7.05 7.30
C THR A 41 -13.76 -6.76 8.52
N VAL A 42 -14.88 -6.09 8.29
CA VAL A 42 -15.88 -5.78 9.30
C VAL A 42 -17.24 -6.26 8.81
N ASP A 43 -17.85 -7.19 9.53
CA ASP A 43 -19.25 -7.55 9.36
C ASP A 43 -20.12 -6.57 10.14
N SER A 44 -20.85 -5.73 9.40
CA SER A 44 -21.73 -4.72 9.98
C SER A 44 -22.86 -5.31 10.83
N SER A 45 -23.33 -6.52 10.53
CA SER A 45 -24.44 -7.14 11.25
C SER A 45 -24.04 -7.61 12.65
N LEU A 46 -22.73 -7.83 12.86
CA LEU A 46 -22.15 -8.27 14.13
C LEU A 46 -21.59 -7.10 14.97
N MET A 47 -21.59 -5.89 14.41
CA MET A 47 -21.08 -4.68 15.04
C MET A 47 -22.16 -3.87 15.72
N GLU A 48 -21.87 -3.39 16.92
CA GLU A 48 -22.69 -2.39 17.59
C GLU A 48 -22.78 -1.12 16.73
N GLY A 49 -24.01 -0.63 16.54
CA GLY A 49 -24.28 0.56 15.72
C GLY A 49 -24.11 0.33 14.21
N ASN A 50 -24.05 -0.93 13.75
CA ASN A 50 -23.88 -1.28 12.33
C ASN A 50 -22.63 -0.65 11.70
N LYS A 51 -21.53 -0.58 12.47
CA LYS A 51 -20.26 -0.06 11.96
C LYS A 51 -19.71 -0.96 10.87
N THR A 52 -19.11 -0.32 9.88
CA THR A 52 -18.58 -0.93 8.66
C THR A 52 -17.08 -0.70 8.55
N ILE A 53 -16.46 -1.28 7.52
CA ILE A 53 -15.05 -1.01 7.20
C ILE A 53 -14.81 0.47 6.80
N ARG A 54 -15.86 1.20 6.40
CA ARG A 54 -15.79 2.63 6.13
C ARG A 54 -15.60 3.43 7.41
N ASP A 55 -16.26 3.05 8.50
CA ASP A 55 -16.09 3.69 9.80
C ASP A 55 -14.66 3.52 10.34
N PHE A 56 -14.05 2.35 10.10
CA PHE A 56 -12.63 2.14 10.37
C PHE A 56 -11.75 3.08 9.52
N ARG A 57 -12.09 3.24 8.24
CA ARG A 57 -11.38 4.16 7.35
C ARG A 57 -11.50 5.61 7.81
N ASP A 58 -12.66 6.04 8.27
CA ASP A 58 -12.87 7.39 8.82
C ASP A 58 -12.09 7.60 10.12
N LEU A 59 -11.94 6.55 10.94
CA LEU A 59 -11.06 6.57 12.11
C LEU A 59 -9.60 6.81 11.70
N LEU A 60 -9.12 6.18 10.61
CA LEU A 60 -7.77 6.43 10.09
C LEU A 60 -7.60 7.86 9.58
N ASP A 61 -8.61 8.45 8.90
CA ASP A 61 -8.56 9.87 8.50
C ASP A 61 -8.41 10.76 9.74
N ARG A 62 -9.25 10.56 10.77
CA ARG A 62 -9.19 11.35 12.00
C ARG A 62 -7.86 11.21 12.73
N ALA A 63 -7.32 9.99 12.81
CA ALA A 63 -6.05 9.70 13.48
C ALA A 63 -4.88 10.42 12.78
N TYR A 64 -4.75 10.30 11.46
CA TYR A 64 -3.54 10.74 10.76
C TYR A 64 -3.59 12.18 10.25
N TRP A 65 -4.77 12.74 10.00
CA TRP A 65 -4.90 14.08 9.42
C TRP A 65 -4.21 15.19 10.22
N PRO A 66 -4.27 15.22 11.58
CA PRO A 66 -3.53 16.21 12.37
C PRO A 66 -2.02 16.18 12.10
N ARG A 67 -1.42 14.99 12.10
CA ARG A 67 0.02 14.84 11.84
C ARG A 67 0.39 15.17 10.40
N ILE A 68 -0.45 14.79 9.44
CA ILE A 68 -0.26 15.13 8.02
C ILE A 68 -0.28 16.63 7.79
N ARG A 69 -1.18 17.39 8.45
CA ARG A 69 -1.17 18.85 8.38
C ARG A 69 0.12 19.45 8.94
N GLY A 70 0.66 18.86 10.01
CA GLY A 70 1.99 19.23 10.53
C GLY A 70 3.08 19.02 9.49
N LEU A 71 3.13 17.83 8.87
CA LEU A 71 4.10 17.50 7.82
C LEU A 71 4.02 18.45 6.62
N ILE A 72 2.81 18.83 6.20
CA ILE A 72 2.63 19.80 5.10
C ILE A 72 3.21 21.16 5.47
N ARG A 73 2.95 21.65 6.69
CA ARG A 73 3.48 22.94 7.16
C ARG A 73 5.01 22.93 7.27
N GLU A 74 5.58 21.84 7.81
CA GLU A 74 7.03 21.63 7.87
C GLU A 74 7.64 21.72 6.46
N GLU A 75 7.04 21.02 5.48
CA GLU A 75 7.49 21.07 4.07
C GLU A 75 7.35 22.46 3.43
N GLU A 76 6.26 23.19 3.72
CA GLU A 76 6.03 24.55 3.21
C GLU A 76 7.04 25.57 3.80
N GLU A 77 7.34 25.46 5.10
CA GLU A 77 8.33 26.29 5.79
C GLU A 77 9.75 26.04 5.24
N ASP A 78 10.14 24.77 5.06
CA ASP A 78 11.42 24.38 4.46
C ASP A 78 11.55 24.91 3.03
N GLN A 79 10.48 24.80 2.23
CA GLN A 79 10.46 25.34 0.86
C GLN A 79 10.59 26.86 0.84
N ALA A 80 9.88 27.58 1.71
CA ALA A 80 9.95 29.03 1.82
C ALA A 80 11.36 29.50 2.19
N GLN A 81 12.03 28.82 3.13
CA GLN A 81 13.43 29.09 3.48
C GLN A 81 14.37 28.84 2.29
N SER A 82 14.22 27.70 1.60
CA SER A 82 15.06 27.37 0.43
C SER A 82 14.84 28.34 -0.75
N ASN A 83 13.63 28.86 -0.92
CA ASN A 83 13.29 29.82 -1.97
C ASN A 83 13.79 31.24 -1.63
N MET A 84 13.82 31.64 -0.35
CA MET A 84 14.48 32.87 0.07
C MET A 84 15.99 32.84 -0.25
N GLU A 85 16.66 31.72 0.00
CA GLU A 85 18.08 31.54 -0.39
C GLU A 85 18.30 31.57 -1.91
N LYS A 86 17.39 30.99 -2.70
CA LYS A 86 17.49 30.96 -4.18
C LYS A 86 17.07 32.27 -4.86
N SER A 87 16.18 33.05 -4.25
CA SER A 87 15.67 34.32 -4.80
C SER A 87 16.72 35.42 -4.87
N ALA A 88 17.88 35.25 -4.23
CA ALA A 88 19.04 36.13 -4.36
C ALA A 88 19.74 36.05 -5.74
N LEU A 89 19.34 35.14 -6.64
CA LEU A 89 20.09 34.83 -7.87
C LEU A 89 19.36 34.94 -9.21
N SER A 90 18.07 35.34 -9.28
CA SER A 90 17.37 35.97 -10.45
C SER A 90 15.86 35.73 -10.44
N PRO A 91 15.03 36.68 -10.92
CA PRO A 91 13.61 36.44 -11.20
C PRO A 91 13.42 36.03 -12.67
N SER A 92 12.85 34.85 -12.94
CA SER A 92 12.36 34.52 -14.28
C SER A 92 10.87 34.22 -14.23
N SER A 93 10.12 35.02 -14.97
CA SER A 93 8.68 34.93 -15.17
C SER A 93 8.36 33.79 -16.15
N ASN A 94 7.60 32.77 -15.71
CA ASN A 94 6.84 31.89 -16.61
C ASN A 94 5.70 31.12 -15.89
N ASN A 95 4.93 31.83 -15.06
CA ASN A 95 3.90 31.25 -14.19
C ASN A 95 2.80 30.48 -14.96
N LEU A 96 2.46 30.87 -16.20
CA LEU A 96 1.38 30.22 -16.96
C LEU A 96 1.75 28.81 -17.48
N ILE A 97 3.00 28.60 -17.90
CA ILE A 97 3.46 27.29 -18.37
C ILE A 97 3.59 26.31 -17.19
N GLU A 98 4.03 26.80 -16.04
CA GLU A 98 4.04 26.03 -14.79
C GLU A 98 2.63 25.64 -14.37
N THR A 99 1.66 26.57 -14.33
CA THR A 99 0.28 26.25 -13.97
C THR A 99 -0.36 25.23 -14.92
N ILE A 100 -0.07 25.29 -16.23
CA ILE A 100 -0.59 24.30 -17.19
C ILE A 100 0.05 22.93 -16.96
N LYS A 101 1.36 22.86 -16.70
CA LYS A 101 2.06 21.61 -16.37
C LYS A 101 1.56 21.00 -15.07
N GLU A 102 1.40 21.80 -14.02
CA GLU A 102 0.86 21.37 -12.72
C GLU A 102 -0.58 20.82 -12.85
N LYS A 103 -1.42 21.48 -13.65
CA LYS A 103 -2.79 21.03 -13.91
C LYS A 103 -2.85 19.77 -14.78
N GLN A 104 -1.85 19.57 -15.65
CA GLN A 104 -1.72 18.37 -16.47
C GLN A 104 -1.17 17.19 -15.65
N GLU A 105 -0.28 17.45 -14.69
CA GLU A 105 0.24 16.44 -13.75
C GLU A 105 -0.79 16.04 -12.71
N SER A 106 -1.59 16.96 -12.17
CA SER A 106 -2.64 16.65 -11.19
C SER A 106 -3.75 15.73 -11.76
N ASN A 107 -3.96 15.78 -13.07
CA ASN A 107 -4.90 14.91 -13.78
C ASN A 107 -4.35 13.51 -14.08
N ARG A 108 -3.04 13.29 -13.99
CA ARG A 108 -2.46 11.95 -14.21
C ARG A 108 -2.75 11.05 -13.00
N PRO A 109 -3.04 9.75 -13.19
CA PRO A 109 -3.20 8.85 -12.07
C PRO A 109 -1.87 8.63 -11.34
N LYS A 110 -1.91 8.68 -10.01
CA LYS A 110 -0.76 8.41 -9.15
C LYS A 110 -0.67 6.91 -8.85
N LEU A 111 0.46 6.31 -9.19
CA LEU A 111 0.75 4.90 -8.96
C LEU A 111 1.87 4.78 -7.92
N VAL A 112 1.59 4.09 -6.82
CA VAL A 112 2.56 3.83 -5.76
C VAL A 112 3.06 2.39 -5.88
N ILE A 113 4.38 2.21 -5.92
CA ILE A 113 5.01 0.90 -5.82
C ILE A 113 5.54 0.75 -4.39
N VAL A 114 5.03 -0.23 -3.65
CA VAL A 114 5.53 -0.58 -2.33
C VAL A 114 6.73 -1.51 -2.50
N SER A 115 7.89 -0.89 -2.55
CA SER A 115 9.18 -1.52 -2.78
C SER A 115 9.67 -2.27 -1.53
N ARG A 116 10.40 -3.35 -1.75
CA ARG A 116 10.92 -4.24 -0.72
C ARG A 116 12.35 -4.61 -1.05
N ASN A 117 13.17 -4.72 -0.02
CA ASN A 117 14.53 -5.26 -0.12
C ASN A 117 14.54 -6.72 0.34
N GLY A 118 15.37 -7.56 -0.29
CA GLY A 118 15.52 -8.97 0.06
C GLY A 118 14.39 -9.84 -0.49
N SER A 119 13.76 -10.65 0.37
CA SER A 119 12.74 -11.60 -0.06
C SER A 119 11.55 -10.88 -0.71
N ARG A 120 11.10 -11.45 -1.83
CA ARG A 120 10.00 -10.98 -2.68
C ARG A 120 10.23 -9.59 -3.28
N ALA A 121 11.47 -9.11 -3.37
CA ALA A 121 11.80 -7.90 -4.11
C ALA A 121 11.50 -8.07 -5.61
N ILE A 122 11.08 -6.99 -6.27
CA ILE A 122 10.99 -6.94 -7.73
C ILE A 122 12.37 -6.57 -8.27
N THR A 123 13.05 -7.51 -8.92
CA THR A 123 14.44 -7.32 -9.35
C THR A 123 14.59 -6.39 -10.54
N ASN A 124 13.52 -6.16 -11.28
CA ASN A 124 13.45 -5.20 -12.39
C ASN A 124 12.49 -4.02 -12.10
N GLU A 125 12.47 -3.52 -10.85
CA GLU A 125 11.63 -2.40 -10.39
C GLU A 125 11.81 -1.15 -11.25
N ASP A 126 13.04 -0.77 -11.60
CA ASP A 126 13.31 0.42 -12.42
C ASP A 126 12.66 0.34 -13.81
N LEU A 127 12.61 -0.86 -14.40
CA LEU A 127 11.95 -1.08 -15.68
C LEU A 127 10.42 -1.06 -15.54
N LEU A 128 9.89 -1.49 -14.38
CA LEU A 128 8.47 -1.33 -14.06
C LEU A 128 8.10 0.15 -13.90
N VAL A 129 8.91 0.92 -13.18
CA VAL A 129 8.75 2.37 -13.00
C VAL A 129 8.71 3.06 -14.37
N LYS A 130 9.76 2.86 -15.18
CA LYS A 130 9.84 3.43 -16.53
C LYS A 130 8.62 3.07 -17.39
N MET A 131 8.20 1.81 -17.36
CA MET A 131 7.03 1.37 -18.12
C MET A 131 5.73 2.05 -17.66
N ALA A 132 5.57 2.29 -16.35
CA ALA A 132 4.39 2.97 -15.80
C ALA A 132 4.39 4.46 -16.16
N GLU A 133 5.55 5.12 -16.10
CA GLU A 133 5.73 6.50 -16.56
C GLU A 133 5.44 6.64 -18.06
N ASP A 134 5.95 5.71 -18.89
CA ASP A 134 5.68 5.66 -20.34
C ASP A 134 4.18 5.46 -20.66
N ILE A 135 3.42 4.84 -19.77
CA ILE A 135 1.96 4.71 -19.90
C ILE A 135 1.25 6.03 -19.51
N GLY A 136 1.88 6.86 -18.68
CA GLY A 136 1.39 8.16 -18.27
C GLY A 136 1.01 8.26 -16.78
N PHE A 137 1.43 7.31 -15.95
CA PHE A 137 1.28 7.41 -14.49
C PHE A 137 2.30 8.40 -13.91
N VAL A 138 1.93 9.07 -12.81
CA VAL A 138 2.91 9.66 -11.88
C VAL A 138 3.29 8.58 -10.89
N VAL A 139 4.56 8.16 -10.91
CA VAL A 139 5.02 7.02 -10.10
C VAL A 139 5.71 7.50 -8.83
N GLU A 140 5.34 6.93 -7.69
CA GLU A 140 6.03 7.13 -6.41
C GLU A 140 6.46 5.76 -5.85
N ILE A 141 7.73 5.66 -5.43
CA ILE A 141 8.22 4.44 -4.80
C ILE A 141 8.18 4.60 -3.29
N LEU A 142 7.32 3.84 -2.63
CA LEU A 142 7.21 3.80 -1.19
C LEU A 142 8.10 2.67 -0.65
N ARG A 143 9.02 3.00 0.26
CA ARG A 143 9.93 2.04 0.94
C ARG A 143 9.70 2.03 2.46
N PRO A 144 8.65 1.35 2.95
CA PRO A 144 8.36 1.33 4.38
C PRO A 144 9.46 0.61 5.16
N GLN A 145 10.04 1.30 6.14
CA GLN A 145 10.94 0.74 7.13
C GLN A 145 10.18 0.51 8.44
N ARG A 146 10.78 -0.23 9.38
CA ARG A 146 10.15 -0.48 10.70
C ARG A 146 9.84 0.82 11.44
N THR A 147 10.71 1.82 11.29
CA THR A 147 10.66 3.15 11.89
C THR A 147 9.89 4.17 11.05
N THR A 148 9.45 3.82 9.84
CA THR A 148 8.68 4.75 9.01
C THR A 148 7.36 5.09 9.71
N GLU A 149 7.13 6.38 9.85
CA GLU A 149 5.91 6.94 10.41
C GLU A 149 4.70 6.54 9.56
N LEU A 150 3.64 6.07 10.22
CA LEU A 150 2.44 5.61 9.51
C LEU A 150 1.69 6.76 8.85
N ALA A 151 1.67 7.96 9.45
CA ALA A 151 1.05 9.14 8.85
C ALA A 151 1.64 9.47 7.46
N LYS A 152 2.95 9.30 7.27
CA LYS A 152 3.62 9.48 5.97
C LYS A 152 3.16 8.43 4.95
N THR A 153 3.15 7.15 5.35
CA THR A 153 2.68 6.05 4.49
C THR A 153 1.21 6.25 4.10
N TYR A 154 0.40 6.66 5.07
CA TYR A 154 -1.01 6.96 4.87
C TYR A 154 -1.22 8.14 3.91
N ARG A 155 -0.50 9.26 4.05
CA ARG A 155 -0.56 10.40 3.12
C ARG A 155 -0.29 9.97 1.68
N VAL A 156 0.72 9.15 1.47
CA VAL A 156 1.11 8.66 0.14
C VAL A 156 0.01 7.77 -0.47
N LEU A 157 -0.47 6.78 0.28
CA LEU A 157 -1.45 5.81 -0.23
C LEU A 157 -2.87 6.39 -0.35
N ASN A 158 -3.27 7.28 0.56
CA ASN A 158 -4.55 7.97 0.52
C ASN A 158 -4.67 8.94 -0.67
N SER A 159 -3.54 9.39 -1.21
CA SER A 159 -3.47 10.22 -2.43
C SER A 159 -3.23 9.42 -3.71
N SER A 160 -3.08 8.10 -3.61
CA SER A 160 -2.78 7.22 -4.76
C SER A 160 -4.04 6.67 -5.43
N ASP A 161 -3.98 6.51 -6.75
CA ASP A 161 -5.03 5.87 -7.54
C ASP A 161 -4.77 4.36 -7.72
N VAL A 162 -3.49 3.97 -7.66
CA VAL A 162 -3.03 2.59 -7.85
C VAL A 162 -1.94 2.28 -6.83
N MET A 163 -2.02 1.12 -6.19
CA MET A 163 -0.96 0.54 -5.38
C MET A 163 -0.50 -0.77 -6.02
N ILE A 164 0.82 -0.95 -6.15
CA ILE A 164 1.44 -2.20 -6.57
C ILE A 164 2.34 -2.70 -5.45
N GLY A 165 2.27 -3.99 -5.13
CA GLY A 165 3.23 -4.60 -4.24
C GLY A 165 3.24 -6.12 -4.31
N VAL A 166 4.35 -6.72 -3.89
CA VAL A 166 4.47 -8.17 -3.81
C VAL A 166 3.91 -8.66 -2.48
N HIS A 167 3.15 -9.77 -2.52
CA HIS A 167 2.49 -10.38 -1.38
C HIS A 167 3.33 -10.36 -0.09
N GLY A 168 2.73 -9.88 1.01
CA GLY A 168 3.30 -9.89 2.35
C GLY A 168 2.73 -8.79 3.24
N ALA A 169 3.20 -8.73 4.49
CA ALA A 169 2.60 -7.90 5.54
C ALA A 169 2.39 -6.43 5.15
N ALA A 170 3.27 -5.81 4.36
CA ALA A 170 3.11 -4.43 3.91
C ALA A 170 1.86 -4.19 3.03
N MET A 171 1.23 -5.25 2.51
CA MET A 171 0.00 -5.14 1.72
C MET A 171 -1.21 -4.78 2.58
N THR A 172 -1.18 -4.94 3.91
CA THR A 172 -2.25 -4.42 4.79
C THR A 172 -2.45 -2.92 4.62
N HIS A 173 -1.43 -2.19 4.15
CA HIS A 173 -1.55 -0.76 3.85
C HIS A 173 -2.52 -0.44 2.70
N PHE A 174 -3.09 -1.42 1.98
CA PHE A 174 -4.21 -1.16 1.07
C PHE A 174 -5.37 -0.45 1.79
N LEU A 175 -5.53 -0.67 3.10
CA LEU A 175 -6.53 -0.01 3.95
C LEU A 175 -6.33 1.52 4.03
N PHE A 176 -5.16 2.03 3.63
CA PHE A 176 -4.88 3.47 3.58
C PHE A 176 -5.30 4.10 2.25
N MET A 177 -5.62 3.30 1.24
CA MET A 177 -6.13 3.79 -0.03
C MET A 177 -7.59 4.27 0.11
N LYS A 178 -8.04 5.04 -0.88
CA LYS A 178 -9.45 5.41 -1.00
C LYS A 178 -10.24 4.31 -1.73
N PRO A 179 -11.46 3.97 -1.29
CA PRO A 179 -12.37 3.13 -2.09
C PRO A 179 -12.51 3.65 -3.52
N GLY A 180 -12.60 2.74 -4.48
CA GLY A 180 -12.55 3.04 -5.93
C GLY A 180 -11.14 3.05 -6.53
N SER A 181 -10.08 3.01 -5.70
CA SER A 181 -8.70 2.86 -6.17
C SER A 181 -8.38 1.41 -6.56
N VAL A 182 -7.23 1.20 -7.20
CA VAL A 182 -6.79 -0.12 -7.68
C VAL A 182 -5.66 -0.68 -6.83
N PHE A 183 -5.79 -1.93 -6.39
CA PHE A 183 -4.71 -2.66 -5.72
C PHE A 183 -4.25 -3.83 -6.58
N ILE A 184 -3.01 -3.77 -7.06
CA ILE A 184 -2.35 -4.84 -7.81
C ILE A 184 -1.40 -5.59 -6.89
N GLN A 185 -1.75 -6.83 -6.56
CA GLN A 185 -0.90 -7.71 -5.78
C GLN A 185 -0.11 -8.62 -6.72
N VAL A 186 1.21 -8.54 -6.69
CA VAL A 186 2.07 -9.56 -7.31
C VAL A 186 2.08 -10.77 -6.36
N ILE A 187 1.65 -11.92 -6.87
CA ILE A 187 1.47 -13.17 -6.11
C ILE A 187 2.62 -14.11 -6.46
N PRO A 188 3.59 -14.30 -5.55
CA PRO A 188 4.67 -15.27 -5.69
C PRO A 188 4.16 -16.71 -5.82
N LEU A 189 5.01 -17.62 -6.30
CA LEU A 189 4.67 -19.06 -6.36
C LEU A 189 4.25 -19.57 -4.98
N GLY A 190 3.27 -20.47 -4.93
CA GLY A 190 2.83 -21.14 -3.70
C GLY A 190 2.09 -20.25 -2.70
N THR A 191 1.72 -19.03 -3.08
CA THR A 191 1.04 -18.07 -2.16
C THR A 191 -0.37 -17.69 -2.58
N ASP A 192 -0.95 -18.39 -3.56
CA ASP A 192 -2.27 -18.10 -4.14
C ASP A 192 -3.38 -17.96 -3.10
N TRP A 193 -3.59 -19.00 -2.28
CA TRP A 193 -4.62 -18.99 -1.25
C TRP A 193 -4.38 -17.87 -0.24
N ALA A 194 -3.15 -17.73 0.25
CA ALA A 194 -2.80 -16.68 1.20
C ALA A 194 -3.01 -15.27 0.62
N ALA A 195 -2.72 -15.07 -0.68
CA ALA A 195 -2.94 -13.79 -1.34
C ALA A 195 -4.42 -13.43 -1.41
N GLU A 196 -5.26 -14.38 -1.82
CA GLU A 196 -6.70 -14.17 -1.91
C GLU A 196 -7.31 -13.93 -0.53
N THR A 197 -7.07 -14.81 0.44
CA THR A 197 -7.66 -14.75 1.78
C THR A 197 -7.23 -13.51 2.56
N TYR A 198 -5.92 -13.21 2.60
CA TYR A 198 -5.44 -12.10 3.44
C TYR A 198 -5.64 -10.72 2.82
N TYR A 199 -5.70 -10.61 1.48
CA TYR A 199 -5.64 -9.31 0.81
C TYR A 199 -6.61 -9.16 -0.35
N GLY A 200 -6.85 -10.22 -1.14
CA GLY A 200 -7.76 -10.19 -2.28
C GLY A 200 -9.21 -9.90 -1.89
N GLU A 201 -9.84 -10.82 -1.16
CA GLU A 201 -11.22 -10.65 -0.70
C GLU A 201 -11.39 -9.42 0.20
N PRO A 202 -10.47 -9.14 1.17
CA PRO A 202 -10.59 -7.95 2.00
C PRO A 202 -10.49 -6.65 1.21
N ALA A 203 -9.64 -6.56 0.18
CA ALA A 203 -9.54 -5.38 -0.67
C ALA A 203 -10.83 -5.14 -1.46
N VAL A 204 -11.48 -6.19 -1.97
CA VAL A 204 -12.78 -6.07 -2.65
C VAL A 204 -13.87 -5.62 -1.69
N LYS A 205 -13.96 -6.25 -0.49
CA LYS A 205 -14.91 -5.85 0.56
C LYS A 205 -14.68 -4.40 1.03
N PHE A 206 -13.42 -3.95 1.04
CA PHE A 206 -13.03 -2.56 1.32
C PHE A 206 -13.38 -1.57 0.19
N GLY A 207 -13.79 -2.06 -0.98
CA GLY A 207 -14.20 -1.25 -2.12
C GLY A 207 -13.08 -0.89 -3.08
N LEU A 208 -11.95 -1.62 -3.06
CA LEU A 208 -10.90 -1.49 -4.06
C LEU A 208 -11.15 -2.41 -5.25
N ARG A 209 -10.62 -2.02 -6.41
CA ARG A 209 -10.47 -2.92 -7.53
C ARG A 209 -9.20 -3.75 -7.34
N TYR A 210 -9.37 -4.99 -6.89
CA TYR A 210 -8.25 -5.92 -6.70
C TYR A 210 -7.82 -6.60 -8.01
N ILE A 211 -6.50 -6.76 -8.19
CA ILE A 211 -5.90 -7.48 -9.31
C ILE A 211 -4.73 -8.35 -8.80
N GLY A 212 -4.95 -9.66 -8.67
CA GLY A 212 -3.89 -10.63 -8.40
C GLY A 212 -3.06 -10.97 -9.65
N TYR A 213 -1.78 -10.58 -9.68
CA TYR A 213 -0.80 -10.99 -10.70
C TYR A 213 -0.03 -12.21 -10.23
N LYS A 214 -0.57 -13.39 -10.54
CA LYS A 214 0.14 -14.66 -10.37
C LYS A 214 1.34 -14.74 -11.31
N ILE A 215 2.52 -14.85 -10.72
CA ILE A 215 3.76 -15.01 -11.46
C ILE A 215 3.85 -16.41 -12.05
N LEU A 216 4.56 -16.55 -13.16
CA LEU A 216 4.97 -17.83 -13.71
C LEU A 216 6.26 -18.30 -13.05
N PRO A 217 6.60 -19.61 -13.12
CA PRO A 217 7.85 -20.11 -12.58
C PRO A 217 9.07 -19.30 -13.04
N LYS A 218 9.16 -18.98 -14.34
CA LYS A 218 10.26 -18.18 -14.93
C LYS A 218 10.37 -16.72 -14.43
N GLU A 219 9.39 -16.23 -13.70
CA GLU A 219 9.43 -14.91 -13.06
C GLU A 219 9.88 -15.00 -11.58
N SER A 220 10.05 -16.20 -11.02
CA SER A 220 10.55 -16.44 -9.68
C SER A 220 12.04 -16.82 -9.73
N SER A 221 12.84 -16.34 -8.79
CA SER A 221 14.24 -16.79 -8.65
C SER A 221 14.36 -18.29 -8.35
N LEU A 222 13.31 -18.91 -7.80
CA LEU A 222 13.28 -20.36 -7.57
C LEU A 222 13.46 -21.17 -8.86
N TYR A 223 13.16 -20.58 -10.02
CA TYR A 223 13.35 -21.25 -11.31
C TYR A 223 14.82 -21.56 -11.62
N ASP A 224 15.73 -20.75 -11.09
CA ASP A 224 17.17 -20.92 -11.27
C ASP A 224 17.76 -21.82 -10.16
N ASP A 225 17.09 -21.92 -9.01
CA ASP A 225 17.56 -22.67 -7.83
C ASP A 225 17.13 -24.14 -7.83
N TYR A 226 16.05 -24.49 -8.54
CA TYR A 226 15.44 -25.82 -8.52
C TYR A 226 15.33 -26.44 -9.92
N ASP A 227 15.32 -27.77 -9.96
CA ASP A 227 15.06 -28.52 -11.20
C ASP A 227 13.70 -28.15 -11.78
N LYS A 228 13.60 -28.10 -13.12
CA LYS A 228 12.38 -27.66 -13.83
C LYS A 228 11.14 -28.52 -13.53
N ASN A 229 11.35 -29.76 -13.09
CA ASN A 229 10.31 -30.71 -12.73
C ASN A 229 10.14 -30.83 -11.20
N ASP A 230 10.85 -30.02 -10.41
CA ASP A 230 10.72 -30.02 -8.96
C ASP A 230 9.30 -29.54 -8.57
N PRO A 231 8.60 -30.23 -7.64
CA PRO A 231 7.28 -29.82 -7.15
C PRO A 231 7.22 -28.36 -6.70
N ILE A 232 8.32 -27.77 -6.22
CA ILE A 232 8.38 -26.35 -5.85
C ILE A 232 7.98 -25.42 -7.00
N LEU A 233 8.24 -25.83 -8.25
CA LEU A 233 7.92 -25.05 -9.44
C LEU A 233 6.63 -25.49 -10.12
N ILE A 234 6.37 -26.80 -10.18
CA ILE A 234 5.25 -27.36 -10.98
C ILE A 234 4.01 -27.70 -10.17
N ASP A 235 4.18 -27.98 -8.87
CA ASP A 235 3.10 -28.31 -7.96
C ASP A 235 3.31 -27.68 -6.56
N PRO A 236 3.19 -26.33 -6.46
CA PRO A 236 3.36 -25.66 -5.18
C PRO A 236 2.38 -26.09 -4.10
N GLN A 237 1.24 -26.68 -4.48
CA GLN A 237 0.22 -27.12 -3.53
C GLN A 237 0.72 -28.30 -2.70
N SER A 238 1.34 -29.32 -3.30
CA SER A 238 1.90 -30.43 -2.52
C SER A 238 3.02 -30.02 -1.55
N VAL A 239 3.70 -28.90 -1.83
CA VAL A 239 4.65 -28.31 -0.88
C VAL A 239 3.92 -27.60 0.26
N ASN A 240 2.83 -26.88 -0.04
CA ASN A 240 2.00 -26.21 0.96
C ASN A 240 1.29 -27.20 1.90
N ASP A 241 0.89 -28.37 1.40
CA ASP A 241 0.25 -29.42 2.18
C ASP A 241 1.18 -30.00 3.27
N LYS A 242 2.49 -29.76 3.18
CA LYS A 242 3.47 -30.10 4.23
C LYS A 242 3.43 -29.13 5.42
N GLY A 243 2.67 -28.05 5.32
CA GLY A 243 2.43 -27.10 6.40
C GLY A 243 3.09 -25.73 6.21
N TRP A 244 2.62 -24.76 7.00
CA TRP A 244 2.97 -23.34 6.89
C TRP A 244 4.47 -23.04 6.98
N GLU A 245 5.21 -23.81 7.78
CA GLU A 245 6.66 -23.63 7.92
C GLU A 245 7.37 -23.81 6.57
N PHE A 246 6.99 -24.82 5.78
CA PHE A 246 7.55 -25.07 4.45
C PHE A 246 7.13 -23.99 3.46
N THR A 247 5.85 -23.62 3.44
CA THR A 247 5.33 -22.52 2.61
C THR A 247 6.11 -21.24 2.85
N LYS A 248 6.28 -20.85 4.12
CA LYS A 248 7.01 -19.64 4.47
C LYS A 248 8.47 -19.72 4.03
N LYS A 249 9.15 -20.80 4.42
CA LYS A 249 10.59 -20.98 4.15
C LYS A 249 10.91 -20.95 2.67
N ILE A 250 10.09 -21.57 1.82
CA ILE A 250 10.34 -21.67 0.38
C ILE A 250 9.76 -20.46 -0.34
N TYR A 251 8.48 -20.17 -0.16
CA TYR A 251 7.78 -19.22 -0.99
C TYR A 251 7.74 -17.79 -0.45
N LEU A 252 7.93 -17.56 0.85
CA LEU A 252 7.95 -16.20 1.40
C LEU A 252 9.36 -15.68 1.66
N ASP A 253 10.29 -16.55 1.99
CA ASP A 253 11.63 -16.15 2.43
C ASP A 253 12.71 -16.29 1.35
N ARG A 254 12.52 -17.17 0.35
CA ARG A 254 13.59 -17.55 -0.60
C ARG A 254 13.36 -17.17 -2.07
N GLN A 255 12.27 -16.48 -2.40
CA GLN A 255 12.05 -16.05 -3.78
C GLN A 255 12.09 -14.54 -3.95
N THR A 256 12.66 -14.09 -5.06
CA THR A 256 12.49 -12.74 -5.61
C THR A 256 11.73 -12.83 -6.93
N VAL A 257 11.23 -11.70 -7.42
CA VAL A 257 10.38 -11.66 -8.61
C VAL A 257 11.02 -10.83 -9.71
N ARG A 258 11.20 -11.41 -10.90
CA ARG A 258 11.50 -10.68 -12.12
C ARG A 258 10.26 -10.64 -13.00
N LEU A 259 9.56 -9.51 -13.01
CA LEU A 259 8.28 -9.38 -13.72
C LEU A 259 8.45 -9.51 -15.24
N ASN A 260 7.57 -10.27 -15.86
CA ASN A 260 7.35 -10.24 -17.30
C ASN A 260 6.60 -8.96 -17.68
N LEU A 261 7.35 -7.92 -18.04
CA LEU A 261 6.80 -6.59 -18.33
C LEU A 261 5.81 -6.61 -19.50
N GLY A 262 5.95 -7.51 -20.47
CA GLY A 262 4.99 -7.65 -21.57
C GLY A 262 3.60 -8.11 -21.11
N ARG A 263 3.55 -9.09 -20.18
CA ARG A 263 2.30 -9.52 -19.53
C ARG A 263 1.76 -8.45 -18.59
N PHE A 264 2.66 -7.84 -17.82
CA PHE A 264 2.30 -6.83 -16.82
C PHE A 264 1.75 -5.54 -17.47
N ARG A 265 2.34 -5.08 -18.58
CA ARG A 265 1.90 -3.90 -19.35
C ARG A 265 0.43 -3.95 -19.72
N LYS A 266 -0.06 -5.11 -20.18
CA LYS A 266 -1.47 -5.30 -20.55
C LYS A 266 -2.42 -5.02 -19.39
N ARG A 267 -2.00 -5.35 -18.15
CA ARG A 267 -2.77 -5.06 -16.94
C ARG A 267 -2.68 -3.59 -16.55
N LEU A 268 -1.48 -3.00 -16.57
CA LEU A 268 -1.30 -1.57 -16.26
C LEU A 268 -2.10 -0.67 -17.19
N LEU A 269 -2.14 -0.96 -18.50
CA LEU A 269 -2.92 -0.16 -19.46
C LEU A 269 -4.42 -0.15 -19.10
N ARG A 270 -4.99 -1.30 -18.73
CA ARG A 270 -6.39 -1.39 -18.30
C ARG A 270 -6.63 -0.60 -17.02
N VAL A 271 -5.68 -0.65 -16.09
CA VAL A 271 -5.73 0.11 -14.84
C VAL A 271 -5.65 1.61 -15.11
N TYR A 272 -4.77 2.05 -16.01
CA TYR A 272 -4.62 3.45 -16.39
C TYR A 272 -5.94 4.04 -16.89
N TYR A 273 -6.56 3.40 -17.88
CA TYR A 273 -7.83 3.87 -18.43
C TYR A 273 -8.96 3.85 -17.39
N TYR A 274 -8.97 2.86 -16.49
CA TYR A 274 -9.90 2.84 -15.37
C TYR A 274 -9.70 4.04 -14.43
N SER A 275 -8.47 4.32 -14.00
CA SER A 275 -8.16 5.43 -13.10
C SER A 275 -8.49 6.79 -13.72
N ILE A 276 -8.19 6.99 -15.01
CA ILE A 276 -8.59 8.19 -15.76
C ILE A 276 -10.12 8.36 -15.75
N ALA A 277 -10.87 7.29 -16.01
CA ALA A 277 -12.32 7.34 -16.01
C ALA A 277 -12.90 7.67 -14.61
N GLN A 278 -12.30 7.11 -13.54
CA GLN A 278 -12.71 7.41 -12.16
C GLN A 278 -12.44 8.86 -11.78
N LYS A 279 -11.27 9.41 -12.11
CA LYS A 279 -10.97 10.83 -11.87
C LYS A 279 -11.98 11.76 -12.56
N LYS A 280 -12.33 11.47 -13.82
CA LYS A 280 -13.35 12.25 -14.55
C LYS A 280 -14.72 12.22 -13.85
N LYS A 281 -15.15 11.06 -13.35
CA LYS A 281 -16.40 10.93 -12.58
C LYS A 281 -16.38 11.73 -11.28
N SER A 282 -15.28 11.69 -10.54
CA SER A 282 -15.11 12.46 -9.30
C SER A 282 -15.19 13.97 -9.53
N LEU A 283 -14.64 14.47 -10.65
CA LEU A 283 -14.69 15.90 -10.98
C LEU A 283 -16.11 16.36 -11.34
N HIS A 284 -16.88 15.53 -12.05
CA HIS A 284 -18.27 15.87 -12.41
C HIS A 284 -19.24 15.73 -11.24
N GLY A 285 -18.98 14.79 -10.31
CA GLY A 285 -19.81 14.60 -9.11
C GLY A 285 -19.64 15.66 -8.02
N GLN A 286 -18.64 16.55 -8.13
CA GLN A 286 -18.45 17.70 -7.24
C GLN A 286 -19.07 19.00 -7.79
N SER A 287 -19.70 18.96 -8.97
CA SER A 287 -20.31 20.12 -9.64
C SER A 287 -21.85 20.14 -9.56
N LEU A 288 -22.44 19.37 -8.64
CA LEU A 288 -23.89 19.32 -8.39
C LEU A 288 -24.18 19.51 -6.90
#